data_AF-A0A6G1CJD4-F1
#
_entry.id   AF-A0A6G1CJD4-F1
#
_cell.length_a   1.000
_cell.length_b   1.000
_cell.length_c   1.000
_cell.angle_alpha   90.00
_cell.angle_beta   90.00
_cell.angle_gamma   90.00
#
_symmetry.space_group_name_H-M   'P 1'
#
loop_
_entity.id
_entity.type
_entity.pdbx_description
1 polymer ?
#
loop_
_entity_poly.entity_id
_entity_poly.type
_entity_poly.pdbx_seq_one_letter_code
_entity_poly.pdbx_strand_id
1 'polypeptide(L)'
;MEEYLANVKTLRSYMNDLEEEATKQSAEEQRQRTAIDAHDADLTQVRAQTKQASEEAEQLSKTRAQVCIEMSEKQGRIAALEIECATLKQTLELLHQEIVSTSSKLTEKRLFYTKTIERLTVKLQEQQEWLGAFKLKVEASQSKQNLLQGQSHGINSCGSLDKGNDMGSKQGELRIQLESTKLKIEEIKATQSALLLEINKSKQTIEQEKNSISGFPAPLQQMDMKSLEAEHKALEADKAGEVEYFQSLEERINEMK
;
A
#
# COMPACT_ATOMS: atom_id res chain seq x y z
N MET A 1 -74.82 34.75 85.91
CA MET A 1 -73.59 35.46 85.50
C MET A 1 -72.47 34.46 85.12
N GLU A 2 -72.33 33.34 85.82
CA GLU A 2 -71.31 32.31 85.54
C GLU A 2 -71.51 31.56 84.21
N GLU A 3 -72.74 31.22 83.84
CA GLU A 3 -73.03 30.49 82.59
C GLU A 3 -72.66 31.31 81.33
N TYR A 4 -72.91 32.63 81.36
CA TYR A 4 -72.46 33.54 80.31
C TYR A 4 -70.93 33.58 80.23
N LEU A 5 -70.26 33.62 81.38
CA LEU A 5 -68.80 33.61 81.45
C LEU A 5 -68.20 32.29 80.93
N ALA A 6 -68.85 31.17 81.21
CA ALA A 6 -68.48 29.85 80.68
C ALA A 6 -68.62 29.80 79.15
N ASN A 7 -69.73 30.30 78.60
CA ASN A 7 -69.95 30.37 77.16
C ASN A 7 -68.89 31.24 76.46
N VAL A 8 -68.53 32.40 77.04
CA VAL A 8 -67.48 33.26 76.47
C VAL A 8 -66.10 32.58 76.48
N LYS A 9 -65.77 31.79 77.51
CA LYS A 9 -64.53 31.01 77.55
C LYS A 9 -64.51 29.92 76.47
N THR A 10 -65.61 29.20 76.29
CA THR A 10 -65.75 28.18 75.23
C THR A 10 -65.60 28.79 73.84
N LEU A 11 -66.26 29.93 73.59
CA LEU A 11 -66.17 30.62 72.29
C LEU A 11 -64.74 31.06 71.98
N ARG A 12 -64.02 31.56 73.00
CA ARG A 12 -62.60 31.95 72.86
C ARG A 12 -61.70 30.75 72.58
N SER A 13 -61.92 29.62 73.25
CA SER A 13 -61.19 28.38 72.96
C SER A 13 -61.42 27.95 71.52
N TYR A 14 -62.68 27.91 71.07
CA TYR A 14 -63.03 27.52 69.71
C TYR A 14 -62.44 28.47 68.65
N MET A 15 -62.46 29.78 68.89
CA MET A 15 -61.78 30.75 68.02
C MET A 15 -60.28 30.49 67.93
N ASN A 16 -59.62 30.24 69.06
CA ASN A 16 -58.18 29.93 69.07
C ASN A 16 -57.88 28.64 68.29
N ASP A 17 -58.68 27.59 68.47
CA ASP A 17 -58.51 26.31 67.76
C ASP A 17 -58.69 26.50 66.24
N LEU A 18 -59.67 27.32 65.82
CA LEU A 18 -59.89 27.69 64.41
C LEU A 18 -58.74 28.50 63.83
N GLU A 19 -58.21 29.47 64.59
CA GLU A 19 -57.05 30.27 64.16
C GLU A 19 -55.81 29.38 64.01
N GLU A 20 -55.56 28.46 64.95
CA GLU A 20 -54.45 27.50 64.87
C GLU A 20 -54.57 26.60 63.64
N GLU A 21 -55.75 26.01 63.40
CA GLU A 21 -55.96 25.16 62.22
C GLU A 21 -55.82 25.95 60.91
N ALA A 22 -56.31 27.20 60.86
CA ALA A 22 -56.12 28.07 59.70
C ALA A 22 -54.65 28.38 59.42
N THR A 23 -53.83 28.63 60.47
CA THR A 23 -52.39 28.87 60.30
C THR A 23 -51.66 27.62 59.80
N LYS A 24 -52.01 26.44 60.33
CA LYS A 24 -51.46 25.15 59.91
C LYS A 24 -51.82 24.83 58.47
N GLN A 25 -53.07 25.04 58.08
CA GLN A 25 -53.53 24.84 56.70
C GLN A 25 -52.82 25.81 55.74
N SER A 26 -52.65 27.08 56.12
CA SER A 26 -51.92 28.06 55.31
C SER A 26 -50.44 27.68 55.13
N ALA A 27 -49.78 27.19 56.19
CA ALA A 27 -48.39 26.72 56.11
C ALA A 27 -48.25 25.49 55.21
N GLU A 28 -49.19 24.54 55.29
CA GLU A 28 -49.21 23.35 54.44
C GLU A 28 -49.46 23.72 52.96
N GLU A 29 -50.39 24.62 52.67
CA GLU A 29 -50.61 25.11 51.30
C GLU A 29 -49.37 25.77 50.72
N GLN A 30 -48.67 26.60 51.51
CA GLN A 30 -47.45 27.27 51.05
C GLN A 30 -46.31 26.26 50.80
N ARG A 31 -46.21 25.22 51.65
CA ARG A 31 -45.28 24.11 51.45
C ARG A 31 -45.58 23.36 50.15
N GLN A 32 -46.86 23.05 49.88
CA GLN A 32 -47.28 22.37 48.66
C GLN A 32 -47.01 23.21 47.41
N ARG A 33 -47.31 24.53 47.44
CA ARG A 33 -46.99 25.45 46.33
C ARG A 33 -45.50 25.45 46.01
N THR A 34 -44.66 25.56 47.04
CA THR A 34 -43.19 25.56 46.84
C THR A 34 -42.71 24.23 46.24
N ALA A 35 -43.30 23.10 46.64
CA ALA A 35 -42.99 21.79 46.07
C ALA A 35 -43.44 21.67 44.60
N ILE A 36 -44.63 22.19 44.26
CA ILE A 36 -45.13 22.23 42.88
C ILE A 36 -44.21 23.08 42.01
N ASP A 37 -43.82 24.28 42.47
CA ASP A 37 -42.93 25.18 41.72
C ASP A 37 -41.55 24.54 41.48
N ALA A 38 -41.01 23.82 42.47
CA ALA A 38 -39.76 23.07 42.33
C ALA A 38 -39.89 21.94 41.29
N HIS A 39 -40.97 21.16 41.33
CA HIS A 39 -41.21 20.10 40.35
C HIS A 39 -41.45 20.64 38.94
N ASP A 40 -42.09 21.80 38.80
CA ASP A 40 -42.30 22.43 37.50
C ASP A 40 -40.96 22.89 36.91
N ALA A 41 -40.06 23.45 37.74
CA ALA A 41 -38.69 23.76 37.35
C ALA A 41 -37.92 22.51 36.88
N ASP A 42 -37.97 21.41 37.65
CA ASP A 42 -37.36 20.13 37.27
C ASP A 42 -37.91 19.60 35.93
N LEU A 43 -39.23 19.68 35.73
CA LEU A 43 -39.87 19.26 34.48
C LEU A 43 -39.39 20.10 33.28
N THR A 44 -39.22 21.42 33.46
CA THR A 44 -38.67 22.27 32.39
C THR A 44 -37.23 21.90 32.06
N GLN A 45 -36.41 21.59 33.07
CA GLN A 45 -35.03 21.15 32.88
C GLN A 45 -34.96 19.80 32.14
N VAL A 46 -35.76 18.82 32.57
CA VAL A 46 -35.82 17.50 31.92
C VAL A 46 -36.27 17.63 30.46
N ARG A 47 -37.25 18.50 30.16
CA ARG A 47 -37.67 18.75 28.78
C ARG A 47 -36.54 19.36 27.95
N ALA A 48 -35.79 20.31 28.50
CA ALA A 48 -34.65 20.91 27.80
C ALA A 48 -33.55 19.88 27.51
N GLN A 49 -33.18 19.07 28.51
CA GLN A 49 -32.20 17.99 28.36
C GLN A 49 -32.66 16.93 27.35
N THR A 50 -33.94 16.55 27.39
CA THR A 50 -34.52 15.58 26.43
C THR A 50 -34.43 16.10 25.01
N LYS A 51 -34.72 17.40 24.80
CA LYS A 51 -34.61 18.04 23.49
C LYS A 51 -33.17 18.05 23.00
N GLN A 52 -32.23 18.46 23.85
CA GLN A 52 -30.81 18.46 23.54
C GLN A 52 -30.31 17.06 23.16
N ALA A 53 -30.64 16.04 23.96
CA ALA A 53 -30.26 14.65 23.69
C ALA A 53 -30.83 14.15 22.35
N SER A 54 -32.06 14.55 21.99
CA SER A 54 -32.66 14.21 20.70
C SER A 54 -31.91 14.85 19.52
N GLU A 55 -31.49 16.12 19.65
CA GLU A 55 -30.73 16.83 18.62
C GLU A 55 -29.33 16.23 18.44
N GLU A 56 -28.65 15.89 19.55
CA GLU A 56 -27.36 15.20 19.54
C GLU A 56 -27.47 13.80 18.90
N ALA A 57 -28.52 13.05 19.21
CA ALA A 57 -28.77 11.74 18.61
C ALA A 57 -29.01 11.82 17.09
N GLU A 58 -29.72 12.85 16.62
CA GLU A 58 -29.90 13.08 15.19
C GLU A 58 -28.57 13.41 14.49
N GLN A 59 -27.76 14.27 15.11
CA GLN A 59 -26.45 14.64 14.56
C GLN A 59 -25.49 13.44 14.52
N LEU A 60 -25.46 12.62 15.58
CA LEU A 60 -24.70 11.37 15.60
C LEU A 60 -25.18 10.37 14.54
N SER A 61 -26.49 10.32 14.28
CA SER A 61 -27.03 9.47 13.21
C SER A 61 -26.53 9.92 11.83
N LYS A 62 -26.50 11.24 11.57
CA LYS A 62 -25.98 11.82 10.32
C LYS A 62 -24.49 11.55 10.13
N THR A 63 -23.67 11.78 11.16
CA THR A 63 -22.22 11.51 11.09
C THR A 63 -21.94 10.02 10.90
N ARG A 64 -22.68 9.14 11.60
CA ARG A 64 -22.58 7.69 11.41
C ARG A 64 -22.92 7.28 9.97
N ALA A 65 -23.99 7.83 9.39
CA ALA A 65 -24.35 7.53 8.00
C ALA A 65 -23.23 7.94 7.03
N GLN A 66 -22.62 9.11 7.23
CA GLN A 66 -21.50 9.59 6.42
C GLN A 66 -20.28 8.66 6.52
N VAL A 67 -19.90 8.25 7.74
CA VAL A 67 -18.79 7.29 7.95
C VAL A 67 -19.06 5.95 7.25
N CYS A 68 -20.30 5.46 7.26
CA CYS A 68 -20.65 4.22 6.56
C CYS A 68 -20.48 4.33 5.04
N ILE A 69 -20.78 5.50 4.45
CA ILE A 69 -20.55 5.75 3.02
C ILE A 69 -19.06 5.70 2.72
N GLU A 70 -18.24 6.47 3.45
CA GLU A 70 -16.79 6.53 3.26
C GLU A 70 -16.11 5.17 3.46
N MET A 71 -16.57 4.38 4.44
CA MET A 71 -16.08 3.02 4.67
C MET A 71 -16.39 2.11 3.48
N SER A 72 -17.60 2.20 2.93
CA SER A 72 -18.00 1.40 1.77
C SER A 72 -17.20 1.76 0.51
N GLU A 73 -16.94 3.06 0.30
CA GLU A 73 -16.08 3.54 -0.79
C GLU A 73 -14.64 3.03 -0.66
N LYS A 74 -14.07 3.11 0.55
CA LYS A 74 -12.71 2.60 0.83
C LYS A 74 -12.64 1.08 0.62
N GLN A 75 -13.64 0.34 1.07
CA GLN A 75 -13.72 -1.11 0.87
C GLN A 75 -13.75 -1.45 -0.64
N GLY A 76 -14.53 -0.71 -1.43
CA GLY A 76 -14.56 -0.88 -2.89
C GLY A 76 -13.21 -0.60 -3.54
N ARG A 77 -12.48 0.42 -3.08
CA ARG A 77 -11.13 0.73 -3.57
C ARG A 77 -10.11 -0.35 -3.21
N ILE A 78 -10.19 -0.90 -2.00
CA ILE A 78 -9.33 -2.03 -1.59
C ILE A 78 -9.57 -3.23 -2.50
N ALA A 79 -10.83 -3.62 -2.71
CA ALA A 79 -11.17 -4.73 -3.58
C ALA A 79 -10.67 -4.53 -5.03
N ALA A 80 -10.75 -3.31 -5.56
CA ALA A 80 -10.20 -2.99 -6.88
C ALA A 80 -8.67 -3.17 -6.93
N LEU A 81 -7.95 -2.67 -5.92
CA LEU A 81 -6.50 -2.83 -5.82
C LEU A 81 -6.07 -4.29 -5.66
N GLU A 82 -6.83 -5.10 -4.93
CA GLU A 82 -6.57 -6.54 -4.80
C GLU A 82 -6.63 -7.26 -6.16
N ILE A 83 -7.61 -6.89 -7.00
CA ILE A 83 -7.74 -7.42 -8.37
C ILE A 83 -6.54 -6.98 -9.24
N GLU A 84 -6.14 -5.71 -9.15
CA GLU A 84 -4.97 -5.19 -9.87
C GLU A 84 -3.68 -5.90 -9.43
N CYS A 85 -3.47 -6.10 -8.13
CA CYS A 85 -2.33 -6.84 -7.59
C CYS A 85 -2.30 -8.29 -8.08
N ALA A 86 -3.45 -8.97 -8.09
CA ALA A 86 -3.56 -10.33 -8.61
C ALA A 86 -3.22 -10.39 -10.10
N THR A 87 -3.72 -9.44 -10.89
CA THR A 87 -3.42 -9.31 -12.32
C THR A 87 -1.93 -9.08 -12.55
N LEU A 88 -1.32 -8.14 -11.82
CA LEU A 88 0.10 -7.82 -11.93
C LEU A 88 0.98 -9.03 -11.58
N LYS A 89 0.62 -9.76 -10.52
CA LYS A 89 1.31 -11.00 -10.13
C LYS A 89 1.28 -12.03 -11.26
N GLN A 90 0.12 -12.23 -11.88
CA GLN A 90 -0.02 -13.15 -13.01
C GLN A 90 0.84 -12.71 -14.21
N THR A 91 0.86 -11.41 -14.54
CA THR A 91 1.69 -10.88 -15.62
C THR A 91 3.18 -11.08 -15.35
N LEU A 92 3.64 -10.86 -14.11
CA LEU A 92 5.03 -11.08 -13.72
C LEU A 92 5.43 -12.55 -13.84
N GLU A 93 4.56 -13.47 -13.47
CA GLU A 93 4.81 -14.91 -13.58
C GLU A 93 4.95 -15.35 -15.05
N LEU A 94 4.09 -14.84 -15.94
CA LEU A 94 4.19 -15.08 -17.38
C LEU A 94 5.49 -14.52 -17.98
N LEU A 95 5.87 -13.29 -17.63
CA LEU A 95 7.13 -12.69 -18.07
C LEU A 95 8.34 -13.49 -17.59
N HIS A 96 8.32 -13.95 -16.34
CA HIS A 96 9.39 -14.79 -15.80
C HIS A 96 9.51 -16.11 -16.59
N GLN A 97 8.38 -16.75 -16.89
CA GLN A 97 8.36 -17.97 -17.71
C GLN A 97 8.93 -17.73 -19.12
N GLU A 98 8.59 -16.60 -19.75
CA GLU A 98 9.12 -16.23 -21.06
C GLU A 98 10.64 -15.99 -21.03
N ILE A 99 11.14 -15.28 -20.00
CA ILE A 99 12.58 -15.05 -19.81
C ILE A 99 13.33 -16.38 -19.67
N VAL A 100 12.83 -17.29 -18.83
CA VAL A 100 13.46 -18.60 -18.63
C VAL A 100 13.45 -19.41 -19.93
N SER A 101 12.31 -19.44 -20.64
CA SER A 101 12.16 -20.15 -21.92
C SER A 101 13.09 -19.61 -23.00
N THR A 102 13.17 -18.29 -23.15
CA THR A 102 14.03 -17.63 -24.14
C THR A 102 15.52 -17.79 -23.80
N SER A 103 15.88 -17.69 -22.53
CA SER A 103 17.25 -17.92 -22.05
C SER A 103 17.73 -19.34 -22.33
N SER A 104 16.88 -20.34 -22.09
CA SER A 104 17.18 -21.74 -22.41
C SER A 104 17.45 -21.93 -23.91
N LYS A 105 16.54 -21.45 -24.77
CA LYS A 105 16.69 -21.50 -26.24
C LYS A 105 17.96 -20.80 -26.73
N LEU A 106 18.33 -19.67 -26.12
CA LEU A 106 19.55 -18.95 -26.45
C LEU A 106 20.79 -19.76 -26.08
N THR A 107 20.77 -20.40 -24.91
CA THR A 107 21.86 -21.26 -24.44
C THR A 107 22.06 -22.48 -25.35
N GLU A 108 20.97 -23.13 -25.76
CA GLU A 108 21.00 -24.22 -26.75
C GLU A 108 21.60 -23.77 -28.09
N LYS A 109 21.17 -22.60 -28.61
CA LYS A 109 21.74 -22.04 -29.84
C LYS A 109 23.23 -21.74 -29.71
N ARG A 110 23.66 -21.13 -28.59
CA ARG A 110 25.08 -20.88 -28.32
C ARG A 110 25.88 -22.18 -28.32
N LEU A 111 25.39 -23.21 -27.64
CA LEU A 111 26.04 -24.52 -27.61
C LEU A 111 26.16 -25.15 -29.01
N PHE A 112 25.10 -25.05 -29.83
CA PHE A 112 25.12 -25.54 -31.21
C PHE A 112 26.20 -24.84 -32.06
N TYR A 113 26.31 -23.51 -31.97
CA TYR A 113 27.31 -22.76 -32.71
C TYR A 113 28.72 -23.05 -32.22
N THR A 114 28.94 -23.15 -30.90
CA THR A 114 30.24 -23.56 -30.32
C THR A 114 30.68 -24.91 -30.88
N LYS A 115 29.82 -25.94 -30.81
CA LYS A 115 30.10 -27.27 -31.39
C LYS A 115 30.39 -27.22 -32.89
N THR A 116 29.69 -26.34 -33.62
CA THR A 116 29.92 -26.18 -35.06
C THR A 116 31.28 -25.55 -35.36
N ILE A 117 31.67 -24.53 -34.60
CA ILE A 117 32.98 -23.87 -34.72
C ILE A 117 34.10 -24.84 -34.36
N GLU A 118 33.97 -25.59 -33.28
CA GLU A 118 34.93 -26.63 -32.88
C GLU A 118 35.14 -27.64 -34.00
N ARG A 119 34.04 -28.17 -34.58
CA ARG A 119 34.09 -29.11 -35.70
C ARG A 119 34.78 -28.52 -36.94
N LEU A 120 34.49 -27.26 -37.28
CA LEU A 120 35.12 -26.59 -38.42
C LEU A 120 36.62 -26.33 -38.17
N THR A 121 36.99 -26.00 -36.93
CA THR A 121 38.37 -25.78 -36.52
C THR A 121 39.18 -27.06 -36.64
N VAL A 122 38.64 -28.20 -36.18
CA VAL A 122 39.29 -29.52 -36.34
C VAL A 122 39.50 -29.84 -37.83
N LYS A 123 38.47 -29.68 -38.67
CA LYS A 123 38.60 -29.92 -40.12
C LYS A 123 39.66 -29.03 -40.77
N LEU A 124 39.75 -27.76 -40.36
CA LEU A 124 40.75 -26.84 -40.88
C LEU A 124 42.16 -27.25 -40.47
N GLN A 125 42.34 -27.65 -39.21
CA GLN A 125 43.61 -28.16 -38.69
C GLN A 125 44.06 -29.42 -39.44
N GLU A 126 43.16 -30.39 -39.65
CA GLU A 126 43.42 -31.59 -40.44
C GLU A 126 43.88 -31.25 -41.87
N GLN A 127 43.24 -30.28 -42.52
CA GLN A 127 43.67 -29.82 -43.85
C GLN A 127 45.04 -29.14 -43.84
N GLN A 128 45.33 -28.35 -42.81
CA GLN A 128 46.62 -27.67 -42.67
C GLN A 128 47.75 -28.69 -42.41
N GLU A 129 47.51 -29.71 -41.60
CA GLU A 129 48.44 -30.83 -41.37
C GLU A 129 48.67 -31.64 -42.64
N TRP A 130 47.61 -31.94 -43.40
CA TRP A 130 47.71 -32.61 -44.70
C TRP A 130 48.56 -31.81 -45.71
N LEU A 131 48.35 -30.49 -45.81
CA LEU A 131 49.16 -29.60 -46.64
C LEU A 131 50.62 -29.53 -46.17
N GLY A 132 50.86 -29.49 -44.85
CA GLY A 132 52.21 -29.54 -44.28
C GLY A 132 52.95 -30.83 -44.62
N ALA A 133 52.28 -31.97 -44.49
CA ALA A 133 52.82 -33.27 -44.88
C ALA A 133 53.11 -33.36 -46.39
N PHE A 134 52.24 -32.79 -47.23
CA PHE A 134 52.47 -32.70 -48.68
C PHE A 134 53.69 -31.83 -49.01
N LYS A 135 53.85 -30.68 -48.35
CA LYS A 135 54.97 -29.76 -48.56
C LYS A 135 56.31 -30.41 -48.19
N LEU A 136 56.39 -31.11 -47.05
CA LEU A 136 57.57 -31.88 -46.66
C LEU A 136 57.93 -32.97 -47.67
N LYS A 137 56.92 -33.62 -48.27
CA LYS A 137 57.12 -34.64 -49.31
C LYS A 137 57.66 -34.06 -50.63
N VAL A 138 57.23 -32.84 -50.99
CA VAL A 138 57.74 -32.10 -52.16
C VAL A 138 59.15 -31.59 -51.90
N GLU A 139 59.45 -31.03 -50.73
CA GLU A 139 60.78 -30.54 -50.35
C GLU A 139 61.81 -31.69 -50.24
N ALA A 140 61.40 -32.86 -49.71
CA ALA A 140 62.22 -34.07 -49.73
C ALA A 140 62.50 -34.60 -51.15
N SER A 141 61.63 -34.27 -52.12
CA SER A 141 61.81 -34.63 -53.53
C SER A 141 62.59 -33.57 -54.33
N GLN A 142 62.67 -32.32 -53.85
CA GLN A 142 63.33 -31.20 -54.52
C GLN A 142 64.80 -30.97 -54.10
N SER A 143 65.35 -31.76 -53.16
CA SER A 143 66.80 -31.80 -52.91
C SER A 143 67.62 -32.45 -54.05
N LYS A 144 66.98 -32.85 -55.16
CA LYS A 144 67.63 -33.30 -56.40
C LYS A 144 66.95 -32.73 -57.64
N GLN A 145 67.11 -31.42 -57.90
CA GLN A 145 67.39 -30.85 -59.23
C GLN A 145 67.16 -29.33 -59.21
N ASN A 146 68.23 -28.59 -59.50
CA ASN A 146 68.12 -27.26 -60.07
C ASN A 146 67.71 -27.36 -61.55
N LEU A 147 67.07 -26.28 -62.05
CA LEU A 147 67.38 -25.56 -63.31
C LEU A 147 66.20 -25.37 -64.32
N LEU A 148 65.99 -24.07 -64.66
CA LEU A 148 65.36 -23.45 -65.87
C LEU A 148 63.84 -23.23 -65.98
N GLN A 149 63.46 -21.94 -65.86
CA GLN A 149 62.93 -21.04 -66.91
C GLN A 149 61.83 -21.55 -67.87
N GLY A 150 60.70 -20.81 -67.92
CA GLY A 150 59.74 -20.92 -69.04
C GLY A 150 58.44 -20.14 -68.84
N GLN A 151 58.33 -19.01 -69.53
CA GLN A 151 57.21 -18.06 -69.58
C GLN A 151 56.20 -18.48 -70.67
N SER A 152 54.89 -18.34 -70.46
CA SER A 152 53.90 -18.18 -71.56
C SER A 152 52.51 -17.78 -71.04
N HIS A 153 51.94 -16.77 -71.68
CA HIS A 153 50.61 -16.19 -71.51
C HIS A 153 49.43 -17.14 -71.83
N GLY A 154 48.27 -16.83 -71.26
CA GLY A 154 46.96 -17.36 -71.66
C GLY A 154 45.82 -16.51 -71.08
N ILE A 155 45.36 -15.52 -71.85
CA ILE A 155 44.14 -14.74 -71.62
C ILE A 155 42.93 -15.68 -71.73
N ASN A 156 41.95 -15.61 -70.82
CA ASN A 156 40.54 -15.66 -71.21
C ASN A 156 39.51 -15.33 -70.10
N SER A 157 38.60 -14.45 -70.52
CA SER A 157 37.17 -14.38 -70.22
C SER A 157 36.67 -14.01 -68.81
N CYS A 158 36.44 -12.71 -68.66
CA CYS A 158 35.20 -12.08 -68.20
C CYS A 158 34.05 -13.04 -67.80
N GLY A 159 33.74 -13.05 -66.50
CA GLY A 159 32.46 -13.52 -65.95
C GLY A 159 31.84 -12.37 -65.18
N SER A 160 30.84 -11.74 -65.79
CA SER A 160 30.11 -10.57 -65.28
C SER A 160 29.50 -10.83 -63.90
N LEU A 161 29.80 -9.95 -62.94
CA LEU A 161 29.10 -9.82 -61.66
C LEU A 161 27.77 -9.12 -61.91
N ASP A 162 26.71 -9.90 -62.12
CA ASP A 162 25.35 -9.36 -62.04
C ASP A 162 24.90 -9.35 -60.57
N LYS A 163 25.11 -8.19 -59.92
CA LYS A 163 24.55 -7.84 -58.60
C LYS A 163 23.83 -6.50 -58.73
N GLY A 164 22.62 -6.52 -59.28
CA GLY A 164 21.58 -5.50 -59.08
C GLY A 164 20.26 -6.26 -58.95
N ASN A 165 19.36 -6.06 -57.98
CA ASN A 165 19.09 -4.95 -57.08
C ASN A 165 18.44 -5.54 -55.81
N ASP A 166 19.09 -5.47 -54.65
CA ASP A 166 18.43 -5.74 -53.35
C ASP A 166 19.16 -5.12 -52.14
N MET A 167 20.02 -4.13 -52.36
CA MET A 167 20.80 -3.49 -51.28
C MET A 167 20.12 -2.22 -50.73
N GLY A 168 19.31 -1.53 -51.54
CA GLY A 168 18.63 -0.29 -51.11
C GLY A 168 17.47 -0.53 -50.12
N SER A 169 16.70 -1.60 -50.32
CA SER A 169 15.57 -1.96 -49.45
C SER A 169 16.02 -2.43 -48.06
N LYS A 170 17.02 -3.33 -48.02
CA LYS A 170 17.58 -3.85 -46.76
C LYS A 170 18.29 -2.79 -45.92
N GLN A 171 18.94 -1.81 -46.56
CA GLN A 171 19.61 -0.72 -45.84
C GLN A 171 18.61 0.26 -45.19
N GLY A 172 17.46 0.49 -45.84
CA GLY A 172 16.36 1.29 -45.28
C GLY A 172 15.72 0.61 -44.06
N GLU A 173 15.42 -0.69 -44.18
CA GLU A 173 14.85 -1.51 -43.09
C GLU A 173 15.77 -1.53 -41.85
N LEU A 174 17.08 -1.77 -42.06
CA LEU A 174 18.06 -1.76 -40.98
C LEU A 174 18.19 -0.40 -40.29
N ARG A 175 18.03 0.71 -41.04
CA ARG A 175 18.05 2.07 -40.47
C ARG A 175 16.83 2.32 -39.59
N ILE A 176 15.64 1.87 -40.01
CA ILE A 176 14.41 2.00 -39.22
C ILE A 176 14.51 1.17 -37.93
N GLN A 177 15.02 -0.06 -38.03
CA GLN A 177 15.24 -0.90 -36.85
C GLN A 177 16.27 -0.29 -35.90
N LEU A 178 17.36 0.29 -36.41
CA LEU A 178 18.36 0.97 -35.59
C LEU A 178 17.75 2.14 -34.80
N GLU A 179 16.98 3.00 -35.45
CA GLU A 179 16.35 4.16 -34.78
C GLU A 179 15.27 3.71 -33.78
N SER A 180 14.50 2.67 -34.11
CA SER A 180 13.54 2.06 -33.18
C SER A 180 14.23 1.47 -31.93
N THR A 181 15.37 0.80 -32.12
CA THR A 181 16.13 0.21 -31.01
C THR A 181 16.73 1.31 -30.13
N LYS A 182 17.21 2.40 -30.73
CA LYS A 182 17.73 3.57 -30.02
C LYS A 182 16.66 4.24 -29.16
N LEU A 183 15.45 4.44 -29.69
CA LEU A 183 14.31 4.97 -28.92
C LEU A 183 13.96 4.06 -27.73
N LYS A 184 13.93 2.74 -27.92
CA LYS A 184 13.70 1.79 -26.83
C LYS A 184 14.78 1.85 -25.75
N ILE A 185 16.04 2.07 -26.13
CA ILE A 185 17.14 2.25 -25.17
C ILE A 185 16.96 3.54 -24.35
N GLU A 186 16.52 4.63 -24.99
CA GLU A 186 16.24 5.89 -24.30
C GLU A 186 15.05 5.73 -23.33
N GLU A 187 14.00 5.02 -23.74
CA GLU A 187 12.86 4.68 -22.88
C GLU A 187 13.28 3.83 -21.67
N ILE A 188 14.12 2.81 -21.88
CA ILE A 188 14.68 1.98 -20.79
C ILE A 188 15.53 2.83 -19.83
N LYS A 189 16.32 3.79 -20.34
CA LYS A 189 17.08 4.71 -19.46
C LYS A 189 16.17 5.61 -18.63
N ALA A 190 15.08 6.09 -19.23
CA ALA A 190 14.10 6.91 -18.53
C ALA A 190 13.41 6.10 -17.41
N THR A 191 12.97 4.87 -17.71
CA THR A 191 12.33 4.00 -16.71
C THR A 191 13.30 3.58 -15.60
N GLN A 192 14.56 3.31 -15.93
CA GLN A 192 15.61 3.04 -14.94
C GLN A 192 15.81 4.24 -13.99
N SER A 193 15.81 5.46 -14.53
CA SER A 193 15.97 6.67 -13.72
C SER A 193 14.78 6.91 -12.79
N ALA A 194 13.56 6.65 -13.27
CA ALA A 194 12.33 6.73 -12.48
C ALA A 194 12.30 5.70 -11.34
N LEU A 195 12.65 4.44 -11.63
CA LEU A 195 12.76 3.39 -10.61
C LEU A 195 13.79 3.72 -9.54
N LEU A 196 14.93 4.30 -9.93
CA LEU A 196 15.98 4.67 -8.99
C LEU A 196 15.54 5.80 -8.05
N LEU A 197 14.73 6.74 -8.55
CA LEU A 197 14.11 7.77 -7.73
C LEU A 197 13.09 7.17 -6.75
N GLU A 198 12.26 6.23 -7.20
CA GLU A 198 11.28 5.55 -6.37
C GLU A 198 11.93 4.69 -5.27
N ILE A 199 13.01 3.97 -5.58
CA ILE A 199 13.82 3.22 -4.60
C ILE A 199 14.35 4.16 -3.52
N ASN A 200 14.88 5.33 -3.90
CA ASN A 200 15.38 6.30 -2.94
C ASN A 200 14.27 6.87 -2.04
N LYS A 201 13.09 7.13 -2.60
CA LYS A 201 11.92 7.58 -1.83
C LYS A 201 11.47 6.51 -0.84
N SER A 202 11.33 5.26 -1.27
CA SER A 202 10.98 4.13 -0.38
C SER A 202 12.00 3.95 0.74
N LYS A 203 13.29 4.07 0.44
CA LYS A 203 14.36 4.02 1.44
C LYS A 203 14.21 5.13 2.49
N GLN A 204 13.86 6.35 2.07
CA GLN A 204 13.62 7.46 2.98
C GLN A 204 12.42 7.20 3.90
N THR A 205 11.31 6.68 3.36
CA THR A 205 10.12 6.33 4.15
C THR A 205 10.44 5.25 5.19
N ILE A 206 11.16 4.20 4.80
CA ILE A 206 11.56 3.12 5.71
C ILE A 206 12.42 3.66 6.87
N GLU A 207 13.36 4.56 6.58
CA GLU A 207 14.19 5.16 7.63
C GLU A 207 13.36 6.06 8.56
N GLN A 208 12.38 6.81 8.04
CA GLN A 208 11.45 7.59 8.84
C GLN A 208 10.61 6.71 9.78
N GLU A 209 10.02 5.64 9.27
CA GLU A 209 9.25 4.68 10.07
C GLU A 209 10.10 4.01 11.14
N LYS A 210 11.33 3.61 10.79
CA LYS A 210 12.28 3.04 11.74
C LYS A 210 12.62 4.00 12.88
N ASN A 211 12.81 5.29 12.57
CA ASN A 211 13.03 6.32 13.58
C ASN A 211 11.79 6.50 14.48
N SER A 212 10.58 6.46 13.92
CA SER A 212 9.34 6.46 14.72
C SER A 212 9.26 5.26 15.64
N ILE A 213 9.64 4.06 15.17
CA ILE A 213 9.64 2.83 15.98
C ILE A 213 10.62 2.96 17.16
N SER A 214 11.77 3.60 16.95
CA SER A 214 12.78 3.81 17.99
C SER A 214 12.29 4.66 19.17
N GLY A 215 11.21 5.42 19.01
CA GLY A 215 10.57 6.22 20.06
C GLY A 215 9.69 5.40 21.01
N PHE A 216 9.32 4.17 20.66
CA PHE A 216 8.50 3.32 21.54
C PHE A 216 9.32 2.65 22.65
N PRO A 217 8.70 2.27 23.78
CA PRO A 217 9.32 1.44 24.81
C PRO A 217 9.91 0.13 24.25
N ALA A 218 11.05 -0.30 24.80
CA ALA A 218 11.74 -1.53 24.38
C ALA A 218 10.85 -2.80 24.32
N PRO A 219 9.87 -3.02 25.22
CA PRO A 219 8.97 -4.17 25.11
C PRO A 219 8.11 -4.15 23.84
N LEU A 220 7.66 -2.98 23.39
CA LEU A 220 6.86 -2.81 22.17
C LEU A 220 7.69 -3.01 20.91
N GLN A 221 8.95 -2.57 20.92
CA GLN A 221 9.87 -2.76 19.78
C GLN A 221 10.28 -4.22 19.57
N GLN A 222 10.28 -5.03 20.63
CA GLN A 222 10.72 -6.43 20.61
C GLN A 222 9.57 -7.43 20.37
N MET A 223 8.32 -6.99 20.46
CA MET A 223 7.17 -7.83 20.17
C MET A 223 7.12 -8.23 18.69
N ASP A 224 6.71 -9.47 18.43
CA ASP A 224 6.46 -9.92 17.07
C ASP A 224 5.13 -9.35 16.55
N MET A 225 5.02 -9.28 15.22
CA MET A 225 3.87 -8.69 14.55
C MET A 225 2.52 -9.29 14.99
N LYS A 226 2.47 -10.60 15.27
CA LYS A 226 1.21 -11.26 15.67
C LYS A 226 0.79 -10.88 17.07
N SER A 227 1.75 -10.77 17.99
CA SER A 227 1.50 -10.28 19.35
C SER A 227 1.04 -8.82 19.34
N LEU A 228 1.67 -7.98 18.51
CA LEU A 228 1.29 -6.58 18.34
C LEU A 228 -0.13 -6.42 17.78
N GLU A 229 -0.49 -7.25 16.78
CA GLU A 229 -1.83 -7.25 16.18
C GLU A 229 -2.90 -7.77 17.16
N ALA A 230 -2.56 -8.76 18.00
CA ALA A 230 -3.45 -9.26 19.02
C ALA A 230 -3.71 -8.22 20.13
N GLU A 231 -2.67 -7.50 20.58
CA GLU A 231 -2.82 -6.42 21.55
C GLU A 231 -3.65 -5.26 20.98
N HIS A 232 -3.39 -4.87 19.74
CA HIS A 232 -4.18 -3.83 19.07
C HIS A 232 -5.67 -4.18 19.04
N LYS A 233 -6.00 -5.42 18.65
CA LYS A 233 -7.39 -5.91 18.64
C LYS A 233 -8.00 -5.99 20.04
N ALA A 234 -7.21 -6.36 21.05
CA ALA A 234 -7.68 -6.39 22.44
C ALA A 234 -7.98 -4.98 22.95
N LEU A 235 -7.12 -4.00 22.64
CA LEU A 235 -7.34 -2.58 22.97
C LEU A 235 -8.56 -2.00 22.26
N GLU A 236 -8.75 -2.29 20.97
CA GLU A 236 -9.94 -1.86 20.23
C GLU A 236 -11.24 -2.48 20.77
N ALA A 237 -11.15 -3.69 21.32
CA ALA A 237 -12.30 -4.37 21.92
C ALA A 237 -12.63 -3.82 23.33
N ASP A 238 -11.65 -3.28 24.05
CA ASP A 238 -11.81 -2.78 25.42
C ASP A 238 -12.33 -1.34 25.49
N LYS A 239 -13.58 -1.16 25.05
CA LYS A 239 -14.29 0.12 25.18
C LYS A 239 -14.55 0.53 26.62
N ALA A 240 -14.61 -0.41 27.56
CA ALA A 240 -14.85 -0.12 28.96
C ALA A 240 -13.61 0.52 29.59
N GLY A 241 -12.43 -0.06 29.36
CA GLY A 241 -11.16 0.50 29.82
C GLY A 241 -10.85 1.87 29.23
N GLU A 242 -11.21 2.12 27.97
CA GLU A 242 -11.07 3.45 27.35
C GLU A 242 -11.91 4.51 28.08
N VAL A 243 -13.16 4.19 28.41
CA VAL A 243 -14.07 5.08 29.16
C VAL A 243 -13.55 5.34 30.58
N GLU A 244 -13.07 4.30 31.27
CA GLU A 244 -12.49 4.42 32.62
C GLU A 244 -11.21 5.28 32.61
N TYR A 245 -10.36 5.13 31.60
CA TYR A 245 -9.15 5.95 31.44
C TYR A 245 -9.49 7.43 31.22
N PHE A 246 -10.48 7.73 30.37
CA PHE A 246 -10.92 9.10 30.15
C PHE A 246 -11.55 9.72 31.41
N GLN A 247 -12.35 8.96 32.15
CA GLN A 247 -12.89 9.42 33.44
C GLN A 247 -11.76 9.70 34.45
N SER A 248 -10.75 8.83 34.54
CA SER A 248 -9.60 9.04 35.42
C SER A 248 -8.79 10.28 35.05
N LEU A 249 -8.63 10.57 33.75
CA LEU A 249 -8.02 11.80 33.25
C LEU A 249 -8.82 13.05 33.64
N GLU A 250 -10.14 12.98 33.50
CA GLU A 250 -11.04 14.08 33.85
C GLU A 250 -11.03 14.37 35.36
N GLU A 251 -11.07 13.33 36.19
CA GLU A 251 -10.90 13.43 37.64
C GLU A 251 -9.57 14.10 38.00
N ARG A 252 -8.47 13.65 37.38
CA ARG A 252 -7.13 14.21 37.64
C ARG A 252 -6.99 15.67 37.19
N ILE A 253 -7.64 16.06 36.10
CA ILE A 253 -7.70 17.46 35.65
C ILE A 253 -8.50 18.31 36.64
N ASN A 254 -9.59 17.77 37.19
CA ASN A 254 -10.40 18.46 38.19
C ASN A 254 -9.67 18.59 39.54
N GLU A 255 -8.83 17.62 39.92
CA GLU A 255 -7.94 17.72 41.09
C GLU A 255 -6.84 18.79 40.96
N MET A 256 -6.49 19.18 39.73
CA MET A 256 -5.49 20.22 39.45
C MET A 256 -6.08 21.64 39.35
N LYS A 257 -7.40 21.81 39.45
CA LYS A 257 -8.10 23.10 39.47
C LYS A 257 -8.34 23.57 40.89
#